data_AF-A0AB34AJG9-F1
#
_entry.id   AF-A0AB34AJG9-F1
#
_cell.length_a   1.000
_cell.length_b   1.000
_cell.length_c   1.000
_cell.angle_alpha   90.00
_cell.angle_beta   90.00
_cell.angle_gamma   90.00
#
_symmetry.space_group_name_H-M   'P 1'
#
loop_
_entity.id
_entity.type
_entity.pdbx_description
1 polymer ?
#
loop_
_entity_poly.entity_id
_entity_poly.type
_entity_poly.pdbx_seq_one_letter_code
_entity_poly.pdbx_strand_id
1 'polypeptide(L)'
;MRIKDTIEKIPGGLMVVPLLLGATINTVDQLHLTPIMNLLKSLGAPKTEQGYYEMLQIGGFSQELFKDSALVLIALFIFCVGSQMNLKIGGKALKKGMLLTTTKYFSGLAVGLLLGSLFDPWSGLFGLSTIAVIAAMTNSNSGMYAALTSTYGNRSDVGGLSILAINDGPLLTLISLGFIGTSFPIISFISVLLPLSIGMILGNLDPKIS
;
A
#
# COMPACT_ATOMS: atom_id res chain seq x y z
N MET A 1 -15.55 24.96 -12.92
CA MET A 1 -15.97 23.53 -12.95
C MET A 1 -16.15 23.04 -11.51
N ARG A 2 -17.30 22.44 -11.17
CA ARG A 2 -17.64 21.97 -9.80
C ARG A 2 -17.15 20.54 -9.52
N ILE A 3 -15.91 20.22 -9.90
CA ILE A 3 -15.38 18.85 -9.81
C ILE A 3 -15.20 18.46 -8.34
N LYS A 4 -14.54 19.31 -7.55
CA LYS A 4 -14.35 19.10 -6.11
C LYS A 4 -15.69 18.96 -5.37
N ASP A 5 -16.62 19.89 -5.60
CA ASP A 5 -17.97 19.85 -5.00
C ASP A 5 -18.76 18.59 -5.36
N THR A 6 -18.46 17.96 -6.51
CA THR A 6 -19.11 16.71 -6.93
C THR A 6 -18.46 15.50 -6.24
N ILE A 7 -17.13 15.52 -6.09
CA ILE A 7 -16.37 14.48 -5.40
C ILE A 7 -16.72 14.45 -3.91
N GLU A 8 -16.87 15.62 -3.27
CA GLU A 8 -17.19 15.73 -1.83
C GLU A 8 -18.60 15.25 -1.48
N LYS A 9 -19.50 15.06 -2.46
CA LYS A 9 -20.81 14.43 -2.22
C LYS A 9 -20.71 12.94 -1.88
N ILE A 10 -19.59 12.30 -2.25
CA ILE A 10 -19.32 10.90 -1.92
C ILE A 10 -18.57 10.87 -0.58
N PRO A 11 -19.00 10.08 0.42
CA PRO A 11 -18.28 9.95 1.67
C PRO A 11 -16.88 9.39 1.42
N GLY A 12 -15.84 10.11 1.84
CA GLY A 12 -14.44 9.79 1.49
C GLY A 12 -14.09 10.00 0.03
N GLY A 13 -14.92 10.74 -0.73
CA GLY A 13 -14.82 10.86 -2.18
C GLY A 13 -13.49 11.41 -2.67
N LEU A 14 -12.87 12.32 -1.92
CA LEU A 14 -11.54 12.87 -2.25
C LEU A 14 -10.45 11.80 -2.31
N MET A 15 -10.69 10.62 -1.74
CA MET A 15 -9.75 9.50 -1.76
C MET A 15 -10.24 8.33 -2.60
N VAL A 16 -11.53 7.97 -2.45
CA VAL A 16 -12.12 6.81 -3.14
C VAL A 16 -12.24 7.09 -4.64
N VAL A 17 -12.61 8.31 -5.03
CA VAL A 17 -12.79 8.65 -6.45
C VAL A 17 -11.48 8.59 -7.22
N PRO A 18 -10.36 9.22 -6.77
CA PRO A 18 -9.08 9.06 -7.44
C PRO A 18 -8.59 7.61 -7.50
N LEU A 19 -8.80 6.83 -6.43
CA LEU A 19 -8.39 5.42 -6.39
C LEU A 19 -9.16 4.58 -7.41
N LEU A 20 -10.49 4.73 -7.48
CA LEU A 20 -11.32 4.02 -8.45
C LEU A 20 -11.03 4.47 -9.88
N LEU A 21 -10.80 5.78 -10.10
CA LEU A 21 -10.40 6.28 -11.41
C LEU A 21 -9.04 5.71 -11.84
N GLY A 22 -8.04 5.74 -10.96
CA GLY A 22 -6.72 5.17 -11.23
C GLY A 22 -6.78 3.67 -11.52
N ALA A 23 -7.56 2.93 -10.73
CA ALA A 23 -7.81 1.51 -10.98
C ALA A 23 -8.49 1.28 -12.33
N THR A 24 -9.53 2.06 -12.65
CA THR A 24 -10.26 1.95 -13.92
C THR A 24 -9.36 2.27 -15.11
N ILE A 25 -8.55 3.33 -15.02
CA ILE A 25 -7.60 3.70 -16.07
C ILE A 25 -6.58 2.59 -16.28
N ASN A 26 -5.98 2.07 -15.21
CA ASN A 26 -5.01 0.97 -15.30
C ASN A 26 -5.66 -0.32 -15.84
N THR A 27 -6.91 -0.61 -15.47
CA THR A 27 -7.66 -1.76 -16.02
C THR A 27 -7.93 -1.58 -17.51
N VAL A 28 -8.41 -0.39 -17.93
CA VAL A 28 -8.67 -0.10 -19.36
C VAL A 28 -7.38 -0.18 -20.18
N ASP A 29 -6.26 0.26 -19.61
CA ASP A 29 -4.96 0.16 -20.26
C ASP A 29 -4.53 -1.30 -20.45
N GLN A 30 -4.73 -2.14 -19.43
CA GLN A 30 -4.46 -3.58 -19.46
C GLN A 30 -5.44 -4.41 -20.31
N LEU A 31 -6.56 -3.82 -20.77
CA LEU A 31 -7.48 -4.48 -21.71
C LEU A 31 -6.93 -4.52 -23.14
N HIS A 32 -5.79 -3.89 -23.42
CA HIS A 32 -5.09 -3.95 -24.71
C HIS A 32 -6.01 -3.64 -25.90
N LEU A 33 -6.83 -2.59 -25.77
CA LEU A 33 -7.77 -2.21 -26.82
C LEU A 33 -7.01 -1.87 -28.11
N THR A 34 -7.28 -2.61 -29.18
CA THR A 34 -6.65 -2.46 -30.49
C THR A 34 -6.57 -1.02 -31.01
N PRO A 35 -7.60 -0.15 -30.89
CA PRO A 35 -7.49 1.24 -31.33
C PRO A 35 -6.46 2.05 -30.53
N ILE A 36 -6.33 1.80 -29.21
CA ILE A 36 -5.38 2.49 -28.34
C ILE A 36 -3.96 2.03 -28.67
N MET A 37 -3.74 0.72 -28.84
CA MET A 37 -2.42 0.19 -29.21
C MET A 37 -1.94 0.71 -30.57
N ASN A 38 -2.84 0.80 -31.57
CA ASN A 38 -2.49 1.33 -32.88
C ASN A 38 -2.16 2.82 -32.82
N LEU A 39 -2.88 3.59 -31.99
CA LEU A 39 -2.58 4.99 -31.74
C LEU A 39 -1.21 5.15 -31.07
N LEU A 40 -0.95 4.43 -29.98
CA LEU A 40 0.33 4.47 -29.25
C LEU A 40 1.50 4.04 -30.13
N LYS A 41 1.32 3.01 -30.95
CA LYS A 41 2.31 2.60 -31.96
C LYS A 41 2.56 3.70 -32.99
N SER A 42 1.50 4.37 -33.47
CA SER A 42 1.63 5.50 -34.41
C SER A 42 2.35 6.70 -33.78
N LEU A 43 2.26 6.86 -32.47
CA LEU A 43 2.94 7.90 -31.71
C LEU A 43 4.39 7.52 -31.34
N GLY A 44 4.83 6.30 -31.68
CA GLY A 44 6.19 5.84 -31.40
C GLY A 44 6.41 5.40 -29.94
N ALA A 45 5.36 5.04 -29.21
CA ALA A 45 5.48 4.53 -27.85
C ALA A 45 6.35 3.26 -27.82
N PRO A 46 7.14 3.03 -26.75
CA PRO A 46 7.86 1.78 -26.56
C PRO A 46 6.89 0.61 -26.36
N LYS A 47 7.34 -0.60 -26.70
CA LYS A 47 6.61 -1.83 -26.36
C LYS A 47 6.95 -2.24 -24.94
N THR A 48 5.94 -2.66 -24.19
CA THR A 48 6.10 -3.35 -22.89
C THR A 48 6.79 -4.70 -23.10
N GLU A 49 7.39 -5.28 -22.05
CA GLU A 49 8.05 -6.60 -22.06
C GLU A 49 7.15 -7.74 -22.60
N GLN A 50 5.84 -7.60 -22.45
CA GLN A 50 4.82 -8.54 -22.93
C GLN A 50 4.41 -8.30 -24.39
N GLY A 51 5.01 -7.31 -25.07
CA GLY A 51 4.80 -7.01 -26.49
C GLY A 51 3.65 -6.04 -26.81
N TYR A 52 2.96 -5.51 -25.79
CA TYR A 52 1.82 -4.59 -25.92
C TYR A 52 2.25 -3.11 -25.85
N TYR A 53 1.31 -2.22 -26.20
CA TYR A 53 1.47 -0.77 -26.06
C TYR A 53 0.45 -0.27 -25.03
N GLU A 54 0.95 0.18 -23.88
CA GLU A 54 0.16 0.70 -22.76
C GLU A 54 0.36 2.22 -22.62
N MET A 55 -0.74 2.95 -22.37
CA MET A 55 -0.76 4.40 -22.15
C MET A 55 0.03 4.80 -20.90
N LEU A 56 -0.02 3.97 -19.84
CA LEU A 56 0.73 4.21 -18.61
C LEU A 56 2.19 3.77 -18.72
N GLN A 57 2.57 3.02 -19.76
CA GLN A 57 3.95 2.56 -20.02
C GLN A 57 4.55 3.15 -21.29
N ILE A 58 4.19 4.39 -21.61
CA ILE A 58 4.78 5.14 -22.73
C ILE A 58 6.26 5.52 -22.52
N GLY A 59 6.85 5.14 -21.38
CA GLY A 59 8.20 5.52 -20.97
C GLY A 59 8.32 6.94 -20.39
N GLY A 60 9.52 7.24 -19.90
CA GLY A 60 9.85 8.55 -19.35
C GLY A 60 9.06 8.91 -18.08
N PHE A 61 8.90 10.20 -17.81
CA PHE A 61 8.33 10.70 -16.55
C PHE A 61 6.93 10.17 -16.22
N SER A 62 6.10 9.91 -17.24
CA SER A 62 4.72 9.45 -17.01
C SER A 62 4.70 8.01 -16.50
N GLN A 63 5.51 7.12 -17.09
CA GLN A 63 5.61 5.74 -16.62
C GLN A 63 6.23 5.68 -15.22
N GLU A 64 7.32 6.40 -15.01
CA GLU A 64 7.99 6.48 -13.72
C GLU A 64 7.00 6.93 -12.64
N LEU A 65 6.20 7.97 -12.91
CA LEU A 65 5.24 8.49 -11.93
C LEU A 65 4.02 7.58 -11.69
N PHE A 66 3.43 7.03 -12.74
CA PHE A 66 2.12 6.36 -12.67
C PHE A 66 2.17 4.84 -12.57
N LYS A 67 3.26 4.19 -13.03
CA LYS A 67 3.40 2.72 -13.02
C LYS A 67 4.43 2.24 -12.00
N ASP A 68 5.62 2.83 -12.01
CA ASP A 68 6.79 2.24 -11.35
C ASP A 68 7.07 2.82 -9.95
N SER A 69 6.66 4.07 -9.66
CA SER A 69 7.03 4.78 -8.42
C SER A 69 6.08 4.56 -7.22
N ALA A 70 5.22 3.55 -7.20
CA ALA A 70 4.24 3.39 -6.12
C ALA A 70 4.88 3.39 -4.71
N LEU A 71 5.93 2.58 -4.51
CA LEU A 71 6.67 2.53 -3.24
C LEU A 71 7.47 3.81 -2.98
N VAL A 72 8.00 4.45 -4.02
CA VAL A 72 8.74 5.72 -3.93
C VAL A 72 7.83 6.84 -3.46
N LEU A 73 6.62 6.95 -4.01
CA LEU A 73 5.61 7.94 -3.62
C LEU A 73 5.13 7.71 -2.19
N ILE A 74 4.94 6.45 -1.78
CA ILE A 74 4.62 6.12 -0.38
C ILE A 74 5.78 6.51 0.54
N ALA A 75 7.03 6.24 0.18
CA ALA A 75 8.20 6.61 0.97
C ALA A 75 8.33 8.14 1.10
N LEU A 76 8.13 8.88 0.00
CA LEU A 76 8.10 10.34 -0.01
C LEU A 76 6.96 10.88 0.88
N PHE A 77 5.77 10.29 0.78
CA PHE A 77 4.65 10.65 1.64
C PHE A 77 4.98 10.42 3.12
N ILE A 78 5.52 9.26 3.48
CA ILE A 78 5.94 8.93 4.85
C ILE A 78 7.01 9.91 5.35
N PHE A 79 7.94 10.33 4.49
CA PHE A 79 8.91 11.37 4.81
C PHE A 79 8.24 12.72 5.13
N CYS A 80 7.32 13.18 4.28
CA CYS A 80 6.57 14.43 4.49
C CYS A 80 5.67 14.39 5.73
N VAL A 81 5.13 13.21 6.06
CA VAL A 81 4.40 13.01 7.33
C VAL A 81 5.36 13.05 8.51
N GLY A 82 6.52 12.38 8.38
CA GLY A 82 7.57 12.37 9.39
C GLY A 82 7.99 13.78 9.77
N SER A 83 8.16 14.69 8.81
CA SER A 83 8.54 16.08 9.08
C SER A 83 7.51 16.87 9.88
N GLN A 84 6.27 16.40 9.97
CA GLN A 84 5.23 17.02 10.80
C GLN A 84 5.07 16.34 12.17
N MET A 85 5.97 15.40 12.52
CA MET A 85 5.86 14.59 13.75
C MET A 85 6.96 14.94 14.77
N ASN A 86 6.57 15.06 16.04
CA ASN A 86 7.50 15.15 17.17
C ASN A 86 7.97 13.74 17.60
N LEU A 87 9.21 13.60 18.06
CA LEU A 87 9.80 12.37 18.63
C LEU A 87 8.88 11.67 19.67
N LYS A 88 8.19 12.41 20.54
CA LYS A 88 7.25 11.84 21.52
C LYS A 88 6.01 11.21 20.87
N ILE A 89 5.56 11.75 19.73
CA ILE A 89 4.45 11.21 18.94
C ILE A 89 4.92 9.99 18.15
N GLY A 90 6.17 10.00 17.67
CA GLY A 90 6.82 8.85 17.02
C GLY A 90 6.73 7.57 17.86
N GLY A 91 7.03 7.64 19.16
CA GLY A 91 6.88 6.49 20.06
C GLY A 91 5.44 5.96 20.15
N LYS A 92 4.43 6.86 20.17
CA LYS A 92 3.01 6.45 20.13
C LYS A 92 2.63 5.85 18.79
N ALA A 93 3.17 6.38 17.69
CA ALA A 93 2.95 5.87 16.34
C ALA A 93 3.50 4.45 16.16
N LEU A 94 4.74 4.20 16.62
CA LEU A 94 5.33 2.86 16.61
C LEU A 94 4.50 1.87 17.44
N LYS A 95 4.04 2.28 18.64
CA LYS A 95 3.19 1.44 19.48
C LYS A 95 1.87 1.09 18.78
N LYS A 96 1.20 2.06 18.17
CA LYS A 96 -0.05 1.84 17.43
C LYS A 96 0.18 0.94 16.22
N GLY A 97 1.22 1.21 15.43
CA GLY A 97 1.58 0.40 14.28
C GLY A 97 1.85 -1.06 14.66
N MET A 98 2.64 -1.29 15.72
CA MET A 98 2.90 -2.63 16.23
C MET A 98 1.61 -3.32 16.69
N LEU A 99 0.78 -2.64 17.48
CA LEU A 99 -0.49 -3.20 17.94
C LEU A 99 -1.39 -3.59 16.77
N LEU A 100 -1.56 -2.70 15.79
CA LEU A 100 -2.39 -2.94 14.61
C LEU A 100 -1.87 -4.12 13.78
N THR A 101 -0.57 -4.17 13.48
CA THR A 101 0.04 -5.24 12.70
C THR A 101 -0.09 -6.59 13.41
N THR A 102 0.20 -6.64 14.72
CA THR A 102 0.12 -7.87 15.51
C THR A 102 -1.33 -8.36 15.65
N THR A 103 -2.28 -7.48 15.96
CA THR A 103 -3.70 -7.86 16.09
C THR A 103 -4.28 -8.32 14.76
N LYS A 104 -3.97 -7.64 13.65
CA LYS A 104 -4.40 -8.04 12.30
C LYS A 104 -3.82 -9.39 11.90
N TYR A 105 -2.54 -9.61 12.17
CA TYR A 105 -1.88 -10.88 11.91
C TYR A 105 -2.55 -12.05 12.64
N PHE A 106 -2.68 -11.94 13.96
CA PHE A 106 -3.26 -13.01 14.77
C PHE A 106 -4.74 -13.25 14.47
N SER A 107 -5.52 -12.21 14.19
CA SER A 107 -6.91 -12.38 13.77
C SER A 107 -7.03 -13.08 12.42
N GLY A 108 -6.21 -12.72 11.43
CA GLY A 108 -6.17 -13.40 10.13
C GLY A 108 -5.76 -14.87 10.26
N LEU A 109 -4.74 -15.16 11.07
CA LEU A 109 -4.30 -16.52 11.36
C LEU A 109 -5.39 -17.33 12.08
N ALA A 110 -6.01 -16.76 13.11
CA ALA A 110 -7.08 -17.43 13.87
C ALA A 110 -8.27 -17.80 12.97
N VAL A 111 -8.72 -16.87 12.12
CA VAL A 111 -9.82 -17.13 11.17
C VAL A 111 -9.42 -18.19 10.15
N GLY A 112 -8.21 -18.11 9.59
CA GLY A 112 -7.72 -19.10 8.65
C GLY A 112 -7.63 -20.51 9.24
N LEU A 113 -7.01 -20.66 10.41
CA LEU A 113 -6.90 -21.95 11.10
C LEU A 113 -8.25 -22.50 11.53
N LEU A 114 -9.18 -21.64 11.95
CA LEU A 114 -10.55 -22.05 12.27
C LEU A 114 -11.25 -22.60 11.03
N LEU A 115 -11.18 -21.90 9.89
CA LEU A 115 -11.77 -22.38 8.64
C LEU A 115 -11.08 -23.66 8.15
N GLY A 116 -9.77 -23.79 8.30
CA GLY A 116 -9.03 -25.00 7.96
C GLY A 116 -9.27 -26.19 8.89
N SER A 117 -9.84 -25.97 10.07
CA SER A 117 -10.26 -27.07 10.96
C SER A 117 -11.72 -27.46 10.78
N LEU A 118 -12.58 -26.54 10.29
CA LEU A 118 -13.98 -26.83 9.95
C LEU A 118 -14.17 -27.35 8.52
N PHE A 119 -13.32 -26.92 7.58
CA PHE A 119 -13.34 -27.29 6.16
C PHE A 119 -11.99 -27.89 5.75
N ASP A 120 -11.98 -28.66 4.66
CA ASP A 120 -10.74 -29.25 4.13
C ASP A 120 -9.72 -28.15 3.77
N PRO A 121 -8.47 -28.18 4.27
CA PRO A 121 -7.51 -27.09 4.06
C PRO A 121 -7.19 -26.72 2.60
N TRP A 122 -7.37 -27.65 1.66
CA TRP A 122 -6.97 -27.50 0.26
C TRP A 122 -8.12 -27.04 -0.64
N SER A 123 -9.32 -27.60 -0.45
CA SER A 123 -10.54 -27.21 -1.17
C SER A 123 -11.34 -26.12 -0.45
N GLY A 124 -11.22 -26.06 0.87
CA GLY A 124 -11.65 -24.99 1.75
C GLY A 124 -13.12 -24.60 1.65
N LEU A 125 -13.41 -23.37 2.05
CA LEU A 125 -14.75 -22.78 1.97
C LEU A 125 -14.88 -22.06 0.62
N PHE A 126 -15.86 -22.46 -0.21
CA PHE A 126 -16.07 -21.92 -1.57
C PHE A 126 -14.88 -22.08 -2.54
N GLY A 127 -14.00 -23.06 -2.35
CA GLY A 127 -12.80 -23.24 -3.18
C GLY A 127 -11.58 -22.44 -2.72
N LEU A 128 -11.69 -21.68 -1.62
CA LEU A 128 -10.59 -20.91 -1.05
C LEU A 128 -9.83 -21.75 -0.04
N SER A 129 -8.57 -22.08 -0.35
CA SER A 129 -7.70 -22.77 0.60
C SER A 129 -7.47 -21.94 1.87
N THR A 130 -7.13 -22.63 2.96
CA THR A 130 -6.79 -21.97 4.24
C THR A 130 -5.67 -20.93 4.06
N ILE A 131 -4.68 -21.21 3.22
CA ILE A 131 -3.56 -20.30 2.93
C ILE A 131 -4.05 -19.05 2.18
N ALA A 132 -4.96 -19.22 1.22
CA ALA A 132 -5.54 -18.09 0.49
C ALA A 132 -6.31 -17.15 1.43
N VAL A 133 -7.06 -17.72 2.38
CA VAL A 133 -7.78 -16.93 3.40
C VAL A 133 -6.83 -16.20 4.34
N ILE A 134 -5.80 -16.89 4.86
CA ILE A 134 -4.79 -16.27 5.74
C ILE A 134 -4.12 -15.12 4.99
N ALA A 135 -3.61 -15.37 3.78
CA ALA A 135 -2.92 -14.36 2.97
C ALA A 135 -3.80 -13.14 2.67
N ALA A 136 -5.08 -13.35 2.34
CA ALA A 136 -6.02 -12.26 2.07
C ALA A 136 -6.29 -11.43 3.34
N MET A 137 -6.46 -12.07 4.49
CA MET A 137 -6.76 -11.40 5.76
C MET A 137 -5.55 -10.69 6.36
N THR A 138 -4.36 -11.27 6.22
CA THR A 138 -3.13 -10.69 6.73
C THR A 138 -2.66 -9.54 5.87
N ASN A 139 -2.95 -9.46 4.56
CA ASN A 139 -2.45 -8.38 3.69
C ASN A 139 -3.04 -6.99 4.00
N SER A 140 -2.27 -5.93 3.75
CA SER A 140 -2.67 -4.52 3.91
C SER A 140 -2.45 -3.71 2.64
N ASN A 141 -3.15 -2.58 2.53
CA ASN A 141 -2.87 -1.57 1.51
C ASN A 141 -2.38 -0.29 2.21
N SER A 142 -1.07 -0.11 2.26
CA SER A 142 -0.43 1.06 2.87
C SER A 142 -0.86 2.38 2.23
N GLY A 143 -1.08 2.43 0.92
CA GLY A 143 -1.53 3.65 0.24
C GLY A 143 -2.94 4.07 0.67
N MET A 144 -3.86 3.11 0.79
CA MET A 144 -5.22 3.37 1.25
C MET A 144 -5.25 3.75 2.73
N TYR A 145 -4.47 3.06 3.56
CA TYR A 145 -4.33 3.39 4.98
C TYR A 145 -3.75 4.80 5.17
N ALA A 146 -2.69 5.15 4.43
CA ALA A 146 -2.07 6.46 4.42
C ALA A 146 -3.08 7.57 4.13
N ALA A 147 -3.87 7.40 3.07
CA ALA A 147 -4.85 8.39 2.67
C ALA A 147 -6.02 8.50 3.67
N LEU A 148 -6.45 7.38 4.28
CA LEU A 148 -7.57 7.39 5.24
C LEU A 148 -7.15 8.03 6.55
N THR A 149 -5.97 7.68 7.03
CA THR A 149 -5.45 8.20 8.29
C THR A 149 -4.98 9.64 8.17
N SER A 150 -4.60 10.13 6.98
CA SER A 150 -4.31 11.55 6.76
C SER A 150 -5.58 12.41 6.76
N THR A 151 -6.72 11.86 6.34
CA THR A 151 -7.99 12.58 6.25
C THR A 151 -8.82 12.48 7.53
N TYR A 152 -8.88 11.29 8.13
CA TYR A 152 -9.76 10.97 9.26
C TYR A 152 -9.01 10.54 10.53
N GLY A 153 -7.71 10.27 10.43
CA GLY A 153 -6.89 9.82 11.55
C GLY A 153 -6.14 10.96 12.23
N ASN A 154 -5.18 10.60 13.08
CA ASN A 154 -4.26 11.55 13.70
C ASN A 154 -2.80 11.27 13.28
N ARG A 155 -1.88 12.20 13.59
CA ARG A 155 -0.45 12.07 13.26
C ARG A 155 0.19 10.75 13.71
N SER A 156 -0.28 10.16 14.81
CA SER A 156 0.22 8.86 15.28
C SER A 156 -0.34 7.66 14.51
N ASP A 157 -1.54 7.77 13.94
CA ASP A 157 -2.12 6.74 13.07
C ASP A 157 -1.40 6.71 11.73
N VAL A 158 -1.13 7.89 11.15
CA VAL A 158 -0.36 8.01 9.90
C VAL A 158 1.08 7.51 10.10
N GLY A 159 1.73 7.85 11.22
CA GLY A 159 3.07 7.34 11.52
C GLY A 159 3.12 5.82 11.78
N GLY A 160 2.01 5.22 12.24
CA GLY A 160 1.87 3.78 12.42
C GLY A 160 1.97 2.99 11.11
N LEU A 161 1.78 3.65 9.96
CA LEU A 161 1.99 3.11 8.62
C LEU A 161 3.39 2.51 8.44
N SER A 162 4.41 3.09 9.09
CA SER A 162 5.79 2.59 9.00
C SER A 162 5.95 1.15 9.49
N ILE A 163 5.17 0.75 10.50
CA ILE A 163 5.14 -0.62 10.99
C ILE A 163 4.19 -1.48 10.15
N LEU A 164 3.08 -0.90 9.70
CA LEU A 164 2.09 -1.62 8.91
C LEU A 164 2.65 -2.06 7.54
N ALA A 165 3.44 -1.21 6.88
CA ALA A 165 4.01 -1.50 5.57
C ALA A 165 5.01 -2.67 5.56
N ILE A 166 5.48 -3.15 6.73
CA ILE A 166 6.24 -4.42 6.84
C ILE A 166 5.43 -5.59 6.28
N ASN A 167 4.11 -5.51 6.43
CA ASN A 167 3.17 -6.53 6.01
C ASN A 167 2.77 -6.44 4.53
N ASP A 168 3.19 -5.40 3.81
CA ASP A 168 2.95 -5.32 2.36
C ASP A 168 3.83 -6.31 1.57
N GLY A 169 4.78 -6.98 2.24
CA GLY A 169 5.51 -8.14 1.73
C GLY A 169 4.99 -9.48 2.27
N PRO A 170 5.44 -10.62 1.72
CA PRO A 170 4.94 -11.94 2.12
C PRO A 170 5.41 -12.39 3.51
N LEU A 171 6.13 -11.54 4.25
CA LEU A 171 6.79 -11.89 5.51
C LEU A 171 5.85 -12.54 6.52
N LEU A 172 4.75 -11.87 6.88
CA LEU A 172 3.87 -12.37 7.94
C LEU A 172 3.19 -13.67 7.50
N THR A 173 2.80 -13.76 6.23
CA THR A 173 2.23 -14.97 5.65
C THR A 173 3.23 -16.14 5.66
N LEU A 174 4.51 -15.89 5.39
CA LEU A 174 5.56 -16.91 5.45
C LEU A 174 5.85 -17.37 6.89
N ILE A 175 5.78 -16.46 7.87
CA ILE A 175 5.85 -16.82 9.30
C ILE A 175 4.68 -17.74 9.69
N SER A 176 3.47 -17.49 9.17
CA SER A 176 2.31 -18.36 9.40
C SER A 176 2.45 -19.75 8.79
N LEU A 177 3.15 -19.89 7.67
CA LEU A 177 3.32 -21.15 6.94
C LEU A 177 4.34 -22.11 7.59
N GLY A 178 4.90 -21.77 8.75
CA GLY A 178 5.79 -22.68 9.48
C GLY A 178 7.19 -22.80 8.88
N PHE A 179 7.60 -21.88 8.00
CA PHE A 179 9.02 -21.63 7.75
C PHE A 179 9.63 -20.97 9.00
N ILE A 180 9.69 -21.72 10.09
CA ILE A 180 10.38 -21.38 11.33
C ILE A 180 11.87 -21.34 10.98
N GLY A 181 12.35 -20.18 10.58
CA GLY A 181 13.71 -20.00 10.07
C GLY A 181 13.87 -18.80 9.14
N THR A 182 12.78 -18.21 8.64
CA THR A 182 12.89 -16.90 7.97
C THR A 182 13.23 -15.84 9.01
N SER A 183 14.47 -15.37 8.97
CA SER A 183 14.95 -14.25 9.76
C SER A 183 13.99 -13.06 9.64
N PHE A 184 13.70 -12.38 10.75
CA PHE A 184 12.98 -11.11 10.69
C PHE A 184 13.69 -10.19 9.68
N PRO A 185 13.01 -9.60 8.69
CA PRO A 185 13.62 -8.82 7.63
C PRO A 185 13.92 -7.43 8.16
N ILE A 186 14.92 -7.37 9.04
CA ILE A 186 15.40 -6.16 9.71
C ILE A 186 15.66 -5.07 8.66
N ILE A 187 16.19 -5.45 7.49
CA ILE A 187 16.48 -4.51 6.40
C ILE A 187 15.19 -3.91 5.82
N SER A 188 14.16 -4.70 5.54
CA SER A 188 12.87 -4.20 5.05
C SER A 188 12.21 -3.29 6.09
N PHE A 189 12.32 -3.65 7.38
CA PHE A 189 11.85 -2.82 8.47
C PHE A 189 12.56 -1.46 8.53
N ILE A 190 13.89 -1.47 8.51
CA ILE A 190 14.71 -0.25 8.52
C ILE A 190 14.43 0.59 7.27
N SER A 191 14.28 -0.03 6.10
CA SER A 191 14.02 0.66 4.82
C SER A 191 12.75 1.53 4.88
N VAL A 192 11.69 1.04 5.54
CA VAL A 192 10.45 1.81 5.72
C VAL A 192 10.58 2.85 6.84
N LEU A 193 11.30 2.52 7.93
CA LEU A 193 11.48 3.43 9.06
C LEU A 193 12.40 4.61 8.76
N LEU A 194 13.35 4.44 7.84
CA LEU A 194 14.35 5.43 7.47
C LEU A 194 13.74 6.74 6.92
N PRO A 195 12.87 6.75 5.89
CA PRO A 195 12.26 7.99 5.41
C PRO A 195 11.43 8.69 6.49
N LEU A 196 10.69 7.93 7.32
CA LEU A 196 9.96 8.50 8.45
C LEU A 196 10.91 9.19 9.45
N SER A 197 12.00 8.51 9.80
CA SER A 197 12.97 8.99 10.79
C SER A 197 13.71 10.23 10.29
N ILE A 198 14.13 10.27 9.04
CA ILE A 198 14.77 11.45 8.44
C ILE A 198 13.77 12.61 8.41
N GLY A 199 12.53 12.36 7.98
CA GLY A 199 11.46 13.36 8.03
C GLY A 199 11.31 13.92 9.44
N MET A 200 11.14 13.05 10.44
CA MET A 200 11.02 13.44 11.85
C MET A 200 12.20 14.26 12.33
N ILE A 201 13.44 13.87 12.04
CA ILE A 201 14.62 14.64 12.44
C ILE A 201 14.56 16.03 11.81
N LEU A 202 14.34 16.11 10.49
CA LEU A 202 14.25 17.38 9.76
C LEU A 202 13.16 18.30 10.33
N GLY A 203 11.98 17.76 10.61
CA GLY A 203 10.85 18.49 11.19
C GLY A 203 11.10 19.04 12.59
N ASN A 204 11.90 18.34 13.40
CA ASN A 204 12.24 18.80 14.75
C ASN A 204 13.46 19.74 14.77
N LEU A 205 14.25 19.81 13.69
CA LEU A 205 15.39 20.71 13.57
C LEU A 205 14.98 22.16 13.28
N ASP A 206 13.85 22.38 12.60
CA ASP A 206 13.29 23.71 12.37
C ASP A 206 11.77 23.70 12.66
N PRO A 207 11.30 24.42 13.69
CA PRO A 207 9.88 24.51 14.02
C PRO A 207 9.00 25.07 12.88
N LYS A 208 9.59 25.72 11.86
CA LYS A 208 8.85 26.19 10.67
C LYS A 208 8.58 25.10 9.64
N ILE A 209 9.26 23.96 9.76
CA ILE A 209 9.10 22.79 8.88
C ILE A 209 7.99 21.85 9.39
N SER A 210 7.71 21.84 10.70
CA SER A 210 6.74 20.95 11.37
C SER A 210 5.29 21.47 11.42
#